data_AF-A0A958BGN4-F1
#
_entry.id   AF-A0A958BGN4-F1
#
_cell.length_a   1.000
_cell.length_b   1.000
_cell.length_c   1.000
_cell.angle_alpha   90.00
_cell.angle_beta   90.00
_cell.angle_gamma   90.00
#
_symmetry.space_group_name_H-M   'P 1'
#
loop_
_entity.id
_entity.type
_entity.pdbx_description
1 polymer ?
#
loop_
_entity_poly.entity_id
_entity_poly.type
_entity_poly.pdbx_seq_one_letter_code
_entity_poly.pdbx_strand_id
1 'polypeptide(L)' 'MSSLDEAFESLDYAPAPESDAAARAWIAASGPDFDHWVDGRRMPPAAGERLEVFNPADGQPLARV' A
#
# COMPACT_ATOMS: atom_id res chain seq x y z
N MET A 1 17.06 22.37 -20.51
CA MET A 1 16.84 20.93 -20.81
C MET A 1 18.13 20.27 -20.39
N SER A 2 18.13 19.62 -19.23
CA SER A 2 19.28 18.86 -18.72
C SER A 2 19.62 17.72 -19.67
N SER A 3 20.90 17.36 -19.76
CA SER A 3 21.32 16.21 -20.57
C SER A 3 20.86 14.90 -19.92
N LEU A 4 20.81 13.83 -20.71
CA LEU A 4 20.43 12.50 -20.21
C LEU A 4 21.39 12.03 -19.09
N ASP A 5 22.67 12.38 -19.21
CA ASP A 5 23.72 12.03 -18.24
C ASP A 5 23.48 12.67 -16.87
N GLU A 6 23.08 13.95 -16.83
CA GLU A 6 22.75 14.66 -15.57
C GLU A 6 21.53 14.05 -14.86
N ALA A 7 20.54 13.56 -15.62
CA ALA A 7 19.36 12.91 -15.05
C ALA A 7 19.66 11.53 -14.43
N PHE A 8 20.65 10.81 -14.98
CA PHE A 8 21.14 9.57 -14.37
C PHE A 8 21.98 9.82 -13.12
N GLU A 9 22.60 10.98 -13.00
CA GLU A 9 23.45 11.33 -11.87
C GLU A 9 22.66 11.86 -10.67
N SER A 10 21.58 12.63 -10.89
CA SER A 10 20.69 13.07 -9.79
C SER A 10 19.76 11.96 -9.30
N LEU A 11 19.47 10.95 -10.15
CA LEU A 11 18.41 9.97 -9.91
C LEU A 11 17.12 10.63 -9.46
N ASP A 12 16.81 11.82 -10.01
CA ASP A 12 15.52 12.48 -9.79
C ASP A 12 14.44 11.62 -10.44
N TYR A 13 13.99 10.61 -9.69
CA TYR A 13 12.76 9.91 -9.97
C TYR A 13 11.67 10.96 -9.97
N ALA A 14 11.20 11.32 -11.16
CA ALA A 14 10.02 12.14 -11.32
C ALA A 14 8.91 11.55 -10.44
N PRO A 15 8.08 12.39 -9.80
CA PRO A 15 7.00 11.91 -8.94
C PRO A 15 6.16 10.90 -9.71
N ALA A 16 5.86 9.76 -9.07
CA ALA A 16 5.06 8.70 -9.67
C ALA A 16 3.76 9.32 -10.23
N PRO A 17 3.53 9.29 -11.56
CA PRO A 17 2.34 9.86 -12.16
C PRO A 17 1.08 9.07 -11.78
N GLU A 18 1.24 7.86 -11.26
CA GLU A 18 0.16 7.01 -10.79
C GLU A 18 -0.40 7.49 -9.43
N SER A 19 -1.73 7.65 -9.38
CA SER A 19 -2.45 7.95 -8.14
C SER A 19 -2.74 6.67 -7.34
N ASP A 20 -2.59 6.75 -6.02
CA ASP A 20 -2.99 5.69 -5.08
C ASP A 20 -4.53 5.60 -4.87
N ALA A 21 -5.30 6.50 -5.47
CA ALA A 21 -6.74 6.62 -5.28
C ALA A 21 -7.51 5.33 -5.58
N ALA A 22 -7.12 4.59 -6.62
CA ALA A 22 -7.76 3.33 -6.97
C ALA A 22 -7.55 2.26 -5.90
N ALA A 23 -6.34 2.18 -5.33
CA ALA A 23 -6.02 1.26 -4.24
C ALA A 23 -6.79 1.63 -2.97
N ARG A 24 -6.85 2.92 -2.63
CA ARG A 24 -7.64 3.41 -1.47
C ARG A 24 -9.12 3.11 -1.62
N ALA A 25 -9.68 3.32 -2.81
CA ALA A 25 -11.08 2.99 -3.09
C ALA A 25 -11.35 1.49 -2.95
N TRP A 26 -10.43 0.64 -3.41
CA TRP A 26 -10.55 -0.81 -3.27
C TRP A 26 -10.48 -1.27 -1.81
N ILE A 27 -9.56 -0.72 -0.99
CA ILE A 27 -9.48 -1.01 0.45
C ILE A 27 -10.79 -0.60 1.15
N ALA A 28 -11.30 0.60 0.85
CA ALA A 28 -12.54 1.09 1.42
C ALA A 28 -13.75 0.19 1.06
N ALA A 29 -13.79 -0.33 -0.17
CA ALA A 29 -14.84 -1.24 -0.62
C ALA A 29 -14.70 -2.67 -0.06
N SER A 30 -13.47 -3.15 0.13
CA SER A 30 -13.18 -4.51 0.57
C SER A 30 -13.20 -4.68 2.09
N GLY A 31 -13.12 -3.57 2.83
CA GLY A 31 -12.92 -3.53 4.27
C GLY A 31 -11.44 -3.48 4.63
N PRO A 32 -11.07 -2.79 5.74
CA PRO A 32 -9.67 -2.60 6.12
C PRO A 32 -9.03 -3.84 6.76
N ASP A 33 -9.81 -4.90 7.02
CA ASP A 33 -9.34 -6.12 7.68
C ASP A 33 -9.00 -7.20 6.65
N PHE A 34 -7.73 -7.57 6.58
CA PHE A 34 -7.25 -8.64 5.70
C PHE A 34 -6.99 -9.91 6.50
N ASP A 35 -8.02 -10.74 6.57
CA ASP A 35 -7.95 -12.08 7.14
C ASP A 35 -7.04 -13.03 6.34
N HIS A 36 -6.58 -14.09 7.02
CA HIS A 36 -5.81 -15.14 6.38
C HIS A 36 -6.63 -15.85 5.31
N TRP A 37 -5.99 -16.21 4.20
CA TRP A 37 -6.61 -17.05 3.17
C TRP A 37 -6.16 -18.49 3.37
N VAL A 38 -7.03 -19.34 3.92
CA VAL A 38 -6.74 -20.74 4.23
C VAL A 38 -7.84 -21.60 3.61
N ASP A 39 -7.44 -22.61 2.85
CA ASP A 39 -8.36 -23.56 2.22
C ASP A 39 -9.49 -22.91 1.39
N GLY A 40 -9.11 -21.90 0.59
CA GLY A 40 -10.05 -21.19 -0.30
C GLY A 40 -11.04 -20.27 0.42
N ARG A 41 -10.80 -19.96 1.69
CA ARG A 41 -11.68 -19.12 2.53
C ARG A 41 -10.88 -18.07 3.29
N ARG A 42 -11.53 -16.94 3.57
CA ARG A 42 -11.04 -15.96 4.55
C ARG A 42 -11.29 -16.48 5.95
N MET A 43 -10.25 -16.55 6.75
CA MET A 43 -10.27 -17.03 8.13
C MET A 43 -9.68 -15.95 9.04
N PRO A 44 -10.44 -15.45 10.03
CA PRO A 44 -9.92 -14.47 10.97
C PRO A 44 -8.78 -15.07 11.82
N PRO A 45 -7.88 -14.25 12.36
CA PRO A 45 -6.80 -14.71 13.22
C PRO A 45 -7.38 -15.42 14.46
N ALA A 46 -6.78 -16.56 14.82
CA ALA A 46 -7.30 -17.39 15.92
C ALA A 46 -7.29 -16.68 17.28
N ALA A 47 -6.31 -15.81 17.52
CA ALA A 47 -6.20 -15.00 18.73
C ALA A 47 -6.97 -13.67 18.67
N GLY A 48 -7.50 -13.30 17.50
CA GLY A 48 -8.16 -12.00 17.28
C GLY A 48 -7.21 -10.79 17.21
N GLU A 49 -5.91 -10.97 17.45
CA GLU A 49 -4.90 -9.93 17.31
C GLU A 49 -4.67 -9.58 15.84
N ARG A 50 -4.46 -8.29 15.58
CA ARG A 50 -4.14 -7.77 14.25
C ARG A 50 -3.05 -6.72 14.34
N LEU A 51 -2.23 -6.64 13.30
CA LEU A 51 -1.21 -5.61 13.13
C LEU A 51 -1.76 -4.47 12.27
N GLU A 52 -1.60 -3.23 12.73
CA GLU A 52 -1.85 -2.06 11.88
C GLU A 52 -0.76 -1.92 10.81
N VAL A 53 -1.20 -1.71 9.57
CA VAL A 53 -0.35 -1.44 8.42
C VAL A 53 -0.46 0.03 8.08
N PHE A 54 0.68 0.71 7.98
CA PHE A 54 0.76 2.14 7.74
C PHE A 54 1.26 2.44 6.33
N ASN A 55 0.77 3.53 5.74
CA ASN A 55 1.30 4.06 4.50
C ASN A 55 2.71 4.63 4.73
N PRO A 56 3.75 4.14 4.05
CA PRO A 56 5.10 4.64 4.25
C PRO A 56 5.29 6.11 3.82
N ALA A 57 4.40 6.66 2.98
CA ALA A 57 4.53 8.03 2.48
C ALA A 57 4.06 9.10 3.49
N ASP A 58 3.06 8.80 4.33
CA ASP A 58 2.42 9.77 5.23
C ASP A 58 2.19 9.25 6.66
N GLY A 59 2.51 7.98 6.93
CA GLY A 59 2.35 7.33 8.22
C GLY A 59 0.89 7.04 8.62
N GLN A 60 -0.08 7.26 7.72
CA GLN A 60 -1.49 7.03 8.04
C GLN A 60 -1.83 5.53 7.98
N PRO A 61 -2.73 5.04 8.85
CA PRO A 61 -3.22 3.66 8.78
C PRO A 61 -3.88 3.36 7.42
N LEU A 62 -3.51 2.23 6.83
CA LEU A 62 -4.11 1.70 5.59
C LEU A 62 -5.04 0.52 5.87
N ALA A 63 -4.62 -0.40 6.75
CA ALA A 63 -5.28 -1.67 6.94
C ALA A 63 -4.87 -2.36 8.26
N ARG A 64 -5.50 -3.49 8.56
CA ARG A 64 -5.14 -4.39 9.65
C ARG A 64 -5.01 -5.82 9.11
N VAL A 65 -3.97 -6.54 9.52
CA VAL A 65 -3.72 -7.95 9.16
C VAL A 65 -3.72 -8.85 10.38
#